data_AF-A0A6P1AEQ4-F1
#
_entry.id   AF-A0A6P1AEQ4-F1
#
_cell.length_a   1.000
_cell.length_b   1.000
_cell.length_c   1.000
_cell.angle_alpha   90.00
_cell.angle_beta   90.00
_cell.angle_gamma   90.00
#
_symmetry.space_group_name_H-M   'P 1'
#
loop_
_entity.id
_entity.type
_entity.pdbx_description
1 polymer ?
#
loop_
_entity_poly.entity_id
_entity_poly.type
_entity_poly.pdbx_seq_one_letter_code
_entity_poly.pdbx_strand_id
1 'polypeptide(L)'
;MYDSAIQYQKRFAQDRIEPVRKQINLKKSLQENDLLPIVTDSYFVPEERKYLFAKGLYAGLIGDFVTSTHLLIPQIENSIRCLVEKPDVITYKLDDIQFDIQEEHNLNNTLERPEIISIFDENTLFNLKSLLFGSNLKHRMARGLINDSEFSSSLMSYLWWLTLRLCCLLSSNYQQKLENSDPWVRFAGIFKDDPIFDEFVEDMAAYRGEINAELTEDEVTYEESQST
;
A
#
# COMPACT_ATOMS: atom_id res chain seq x y z
N MET A 1 14.33 -17.18 -13.55
CA MET A 1 14.13 -15.79 -14.01
C MET A 1 13.88 -14.86 -12.83
N TYR A 2 12.96 -15.21 -11.91
CA TYR A 2 12.63 -14.35 -10.77
C TYR A 2 13.65 -14.35 -9.62
N ASP A 3 14.59 -15.30 -9.55
CA ASP A 3 15.56 -15.36 -8.45
C ASP A 3 16.39 -14.07 -8.32
N SER A 4 16.89 -13.54 -9.44
CA SER A 4 17.62 -12.27 -9.45
C SER A 4 16.74 -11.09 -9.00
N ALA A 5 15.45 -11.11 -9.36
CA ALA A 5 14.49 -10.09 -8.95
C ALA A 5 14.22 -10.14 -7.44
N ILE A 6 14.00 -11.34 -6.90
CA ILE A 6 13.77 -11.55 -5.45
C ILE A 6 15.01 -11.12 -4.65
N GLN A 7 16.22 -11.43 -5.13
CA GLN A 7 17.45 -10.97 -4.49
C GLN A 7 17.65 -9.46 -4.58
N TYR A 8 17.20 -8.83 -5.67
CA TYR A 8 17.17 -7.38 -5.77
C TYR A 8 16.19 -6.77 -4.76
N GLN A 9 14.95 -7.29 -4.69
CA GLN A 9 13.91 -6.82 -3.77
C GLN A 9 14.36 -6.91 -2.31
N LYS A 10 14.97 -8.04 -1.92
CA LYS A 10 15.52 -8.23 -0.57
C LYS A 10 16.60 -7.21 -0.23
N ARG A 11 17.53 -6.94 -1.16
CA ARG A 11 18.60 -5.95 -0.97
C ARG A 11 18.04 -4.53 -0.92
N PHE A 12 17.18 -4.18 -1.85
CA PHE A 12 16.50 -2.89 -1.86
C PHE A 12 15.77 -2.63 -0.53
N ALA A 13 15.09 -3.65 0.00
CA ALA A 13 14.42 -3.53 1.27
C ALA A 13 15.37 -3.37 2.46
N GLN A 14 16.48 -4.09 2.48
CA GLN A 14 17.50 -3.93 3.54
C GLN A 14 18.17 -2.56 3.49
N ASP A 15 18.51 -2.08 2.30
CA ASP A 15 19.35 -0.90 2.11
C ASP A 15 18.54 0.40 2.12
N ARG A 16 17.28 0.35 1.68
CA ARG A 16 16.42 1.55 1.50
C ARG A 16 15.20 1.53 2.39
N ILE A 17 14.41 0.46 2.37
CA ILE A 17 13.09 0.44 3.05
C ILE A 17 13.25 0.35 4.57
N GLU A 18 14.07 -0.55 5.09
CA GLU A 18 14.21 -0.78 6.52
C GLU A 18 14.78 0.43 7.30
N PRO A 19 15.84 1.11 6.84
CA PRO A 19 16.33 2.32 7.49
C PRO A 19 15.26 3.40 7.57
N VAL A 20 14.55 3.60 6.47
CA VAL A 20 13.47 4.56 6.29
C VAL A 20 12.31 4.26 7.25
N ARG A 21 11.79 3.02 7.26
CA ARG A 21 10.75 2.56 8.19
C ARG A 21 11.13 2.78 9.66
N LYS A 22 12.36 2.44 10.03
CA LYS A 22 12.89 2.67 11.39
C LYS A 22 12.96 4.16 11.74
N GLN A 23 13.35 5.01 10.78
CA GLN A 23 13.38 6.46 10.99
C GLN A 23 11.99 7.05 11.24
N ILE A 24 10.93 6.60 10.56
CA ILE A 24 9.55 7.01 10.88
C ILE A 24 9.24 6.71 12.35
N ASN A 25 9.46 5.46 12.77
CA ASN A 25 9.08 5.04 14.12
C ASN A 25 9.89 5.76 15.21
N LEU A 26 11.11 6.21 14.91
CA LEU A 26 11.92 7.00 15.82
C LEU A 26 11.44 8.46 15.92
N LYS A 27 10.99 9.05 14.80
CA LYS A 27 10.58 10.46 14.74
C LYS A 27 9.12 10.68 15.14
N LYS A 28 8.26 9.67 15.00
CA LYS A 28 6.81 9.80 15.11
C LYS A 28 6.15 8.65 15.85
N SER A 29 5.24 8.99 16.75
CA SER A 29 4.27 8.04 17.29
C SER A 29 3.07 7.99 16.33
N LEU A 30 3.16 7.15 15.30
CA LEU A 30 2.05 6.89 14.39
C LEU A 30 1.12 5.83 14.99
N GLN A 31 -0.17 6.00 14.72
CA GLN A 31 -1.25 5.07 15.02
C GLN A 31 -1.82 4.48 13.73
N GLU A 32 -2.59 3.40 13.85
CA GLU A 32 -3.24 2.75 12.72
C GLU A 32 -4.15 3.72 11.95
N ASN A 33 -4.89 4.57 12.66
CA ASN A 33 -5.79 5.55 12.07
C ASN A 33 -5.06 6.61 11.23
N ASP A 34 -3.78 6.88 11.54
CA ASP A 34 -2.99 7.83 10.75
C ASP A 34 -2.79 7.32 9.32
N LEU A 35 -2.90 5.99 9.07
CA LEU A 35 -2.78 5.42 7.73
C LEU A 35 -4.10 5.36 6.96
N LEU A 36 -5.24 5.71 7.59
CA LEU A 36 -6.55 5.70 6.92
C LEU A 36 -6.63 6.66 5.73
N PRO A 37 -6.09 7.90 5.77
CA PRO A 37 -6.13 8.80 4.62
C PRO A 37 -5.48 8.21 3.37
N ILE A 38 -4.35 7.50 3.52
CA ILE A 38 -3.61 6.88 2.42
C ILE A 38 -4.46 5.86 1.67
N VAL A 39 -5.28 5.10 2.41
CA VAL A 39 -6.09 4.02 1.85
C VAL A 39 -7.47 4.51 1.42
N THR A 40 -7.96 5.61 2.00
CA THR A 40 -9.31 6.13 1.76
C THR A 40 -9.44 6.73 0.36
N ASP A 41 -8.41 7.42 -0.10
CA ASP A 41 -8.41 8.10 -1.40
C ASP A 41 -7.86 7.24 -2.55
N SER A 42 -7.51 5.98 -2.26
CA SER A 42 -6.85 5.10 -3.22
C SER A 42 -7.85 4.28 -4.04
N TYR A 43 -7.84 4.43 -5.37
CA TYR A 43 -8.57 3.54 -6.28
C TYR A 43 -8.09 2.09 -6.23
N PHE A 44 -6.91 1.83 -5.67
CA PHE A 44 -6.43 0.47 -5.43
C PHE A 44 -7.19 -0.23 -4.31
N VAL A 45 -7.74 0.51 -3.35
CA VAL A 45 -8.31 -0.05 -2.13
C VAL A 45 -9.84 -0.08 -2.21
N PRO A 46 -10.47 -1.27 -2.20
CA PRO A 46 -11.93 -1.37 -2.15
C PRO A 46 -12.50 -0.75 -0.86
N GLU A 47 -13.67 -0.12 -0.97
CA GLU A 47 -14.32 0.64 0.11
C GLU A 47 -14.43 -0.17 1.41
N GLU A 48 -14.90 -1.43 1.32
CA GLU A 48 -15.11 -2.33 2.46
C GLU A 48 -13.81 -2.91 3.05
N ARG A 49 -12.65 -2.58 2.46
CA ARG A 49 -11.34 -3.16 2.83
C ARG A 49 -10.33 -2.13 3.32
N LYS A 50 -10.70 -0.84 3.38
CA LYS A 50 -9.84 0.25 3.87
C LYS A 50 -9.20 -0.07 5.22
N TYR A 51 -9.99 -0.57 6.16
CA TYR A 51 -9.50 -0.94 7.50
C TYR A 51 -8.48 -2.08 7.47
N LEU A 52 -8.68 -3.10 6.62
CA LEU A 52 -7.73 -4.22 6.49
C LEU A 52 -6.39 -3.76 5.91
N PHE A 53 -6.43 -2.84 4.95
CA PHE A 53 -5.22 -2.21 4.41
C PHE A 53 -4.51 -1.36 5.46
N ALA A 54 -5.22 -0.44 6.13
CA ALA A 54 -4.63 0.43 7.16
C ALA A 54 -3.96 -0.41 8.28
N LYS A 55 -4.65 -1.45 8.77
CA LYS A 55 -4.09 -2.37 9.77
C LYS A 55 -2.88 -3.14 9.28
N GLY A 56 -2.92 -3.67 8.05
CA GLY A 56 -1.78 -4.39 7.47
C GLY A 56 -0.57 -3.48 7.20
N LEU A 57 -0.81 -2.25 6.77
CA LEU A 57 0.23 -1.24 6.58
C LEU A 57 0.81 -0.78 7.92
N TYR A 58 -0.03 -0.60 8.94
CA TYR A 58 0.43 -0.22 10.28
C TYR A 58 1.27 -1.32 10.93
N ALA A 59 0.82 -2.58 10.85
CA ALA A 59 1.57 -3.73 11.33
C ALA A 59 2.96 -3.80 10.67
N GLY A 60 3.03 -3.63 9.35
CA GLY A 60 4.31 -3.63 8.64
C GLY A 60 5.19 -2.44 9.04
N LEU A 61 4.60 -1.26 9.25
CA LEU A 61 5.31 -0.07 9.71
C LEU A 61 6.01 -0.31 11.05
N ILE A 62 5.33 -0.89 12.04
CA ILE A 62 5.91 -1.21 13.36
C ILE A 62 6.81 -2.47 13.34
N GLY A 63 6.87 -3.18 12.21
CA GLY A 63 7.71 -4.37 12.02
C GLY A 63 7.03 -5.68 12.39
N ASP A 64 5.72 -5.68 12.66
CA ASP A 64 4.91 -6.88 12.75
C ASP A 64 4.59 -7.42 11.35
N PHE A 65 5.61 -8.01 10.72
CA PHE A 65 5.49 -8.60 9.40
C PHE A 65 4.67 -9.90 9.39
N VAL A 66 4.43 -10.52 10.54
CA VAL A 66 3.51 -11.65 10.65
C VAL A 66 2.11 -11.15 10.35
N THR A 67 1.60 -10.17 11.10
CA THR A 67 0.27 -9.60 10.86
C THR A 67 0.18 -8.92 9.50
N SER A 68 1.19 -8.13 9.13
CA SER A 68 1.21 -7.40 7.85
C SER A 68 1.07 -8.35 6.66
N THR A 69 1.87 -9.43 6.62
CA THR A 69 1.87 -10.37 5.49
C THR A 69 0.52 -11.09 5.34
N HIS A 70 -0.07 -11.54 6.45
CA HIS A 70 -1.35 -12.24 6.43
C HIS A 70 -2.52 -11.33 6.07
N LEU A 71 -2.46 -10.03 6.38
CA LEU A 71 -3.50 -9.08 6.01
C LEU A 71 -3.36 -8.57 4.57
N LEU A 72 -2.15 -8.22 4.15
CA LEU A 72 -1.92 -7.51 2.89
C LEU A 72 -1.95 -8.40 1.65
N ILE A 73 -1.44 -9.64 1.70
CA ILE A 73 -1.44 -10.51 0.51
C ILE A 73 -2.87 -10.77 -0.02
N PRO A 74 -3.86 -11.16 0.80
CA PRO A 74 -5.23 -11.37 0.31
C PRO A 74 -5.87 -10.08 -0.20
N GLN A 75 -5.51 -8.95 0.42
CA GLN A 75 -6.00 -7.61 0.08
C GLN A 75 -5.48 -7.15 -1.29
N ILE A 76 -4.19 -7.32 -1.58
CA ILE A 76 -3.59 -7.04 -2.90
C ILE A 76 -4.27 -7.88 -3.98
N GLU A 77 -4.48 -9.17 -3.72
CA GLU A 77 -5.18 -10.05 -4.66
C GLU A 77 -6.60 -9.58 -4.93
N ASN A 78 -7.36 -9.25 -3.89
CA ASN A 78 -8.72 -8.75 -4.08
C ASN A 78 -8.74 -7.42 -4.86
N SER A 79 -7.86 -6.48 -4.53
CA SER A 79 -7.72 -5.22 -5.24
C SER A 79 -7.47 -5.41 -6.74
N ILE A 80 -6.53 -6.29 -7.11
CA ILE A 80 -6.24 -6.58 -8.52
C ILE A 80 -7.47 -7.16 -9.24
N ARG A 81 -8.25 -8.02 -8.58
CA ARG A 81 -9.50 -8.55 -9.14
C ARG A 81 -10.53 -7.45 -9.35
N CYS A 82 -10.75 -6.61 -8.34
CA CYS A 82 -11.68 -5.49 -8.43
C CYS A 82 -11.30 -4.48 -9.53
N LEU A 83 -10.01 -4.30 -9.83
CA LEU A 83 -9.56 -3.45 -10.94
C LEU A 83 -9.95 -4.02 -12.31
N VAL A 84 -9.99 -5.35 -12.47
CA VAL A 84 -10.45 -6.00 -13.71
C VAL A 84 -11.96 -5.97 -13.85
N GLU A 85 -12.69 -6.11 -12.74
CA GLU A 85 -14.16 -6.10 -12.72
C GLU A 85 -14.76 -4.70 -12.91
N LYS A 86 -13.94 -3.65 -12.78
CA LYS A 86 -14.33 -2.25 -12.95
C LYS A 86 -13.59 -1.58 -14.14
N PRO A 87 -13.71 -2.08 -15.38
CA PRO A 87 -13.09 -1.40 -16.52
C PRO A 87 -13.71 0.00 -16.78
N ASP A 88 -14.86 0.31 -16.18
CA ASP A 88 -15.59 1.57 -16.37
C ASP A 88 -15.20 2.71 -15.40
N VAL A 89 -14.10 2.62 -14.63
CA VAL A 89 -13.67 3.71 -13.72
C VAL A 89 -12.91 4.85 -14.44
N ILE A 90 -13.04 4.95 -15.77
CA ILE A 90 -12.89 6.22 -16.50
C ILE A 90 -14.26 6.79 -16.94
N THR A 91 -15.39 6.07 -16.82
CA THR A 91 -16.71 6.64 -17.15
C THR A 91 -17.87 6.02 -16.36
N TYR A 92 -18.41 6.85 -15.45
CA TYR A 92 -19.71 6.80 -14.76
C TYR A 92 -20.75 5.70 -15.11
N LYS A 93 -21.22 5.08 -14.02
CA LYS A 93 -22.54 4.48 -13.69
C LYS A 93 -22.58 2.95 -13.54
N LEU A 94 -23.04 2.57 -12.34
CA LEU A 94 -23.38 1.25 -11.84
C LEU A 94 -24.49 0.61 -12.69
N ASP A 95 -24.45 -0.71 -12.86
CA ASP A 95 -25.39 -1.62 -12.19
C ASP A 95 -25.02 -3.10 -12.43
N ASP A 96 -25.24 -3.91 -11.39
CA ASP A 96 -25.20 -5.38 -11.28
C ASP A 96 -23.92 -6.15 -11.64
N ILE A 97 -23.20 -6.65 -10.62
CA ILE A 97 -22.24 -7.75 -10.80
C ILE A 97 -22.35 -8.79 -9.67
N GLN A 98 -22.56 -10.03 -10.10
CA GLN A 98 -22.64 -11.23 -9.29
C GLN A 98 -21.26 -11.91 -9.20
N PHE A 99 -20.85 -12.29 -7.99
CA PHE A 99 -19.62 -13.04 -7.73
C PHE A 99 -19.70 -14.44 -8.36
N ASP A 100 -18.79 -14.75 -9.29
CA ASP A 100 -18.49 -16.15 -9.62
C ASP A 100 -17.23 -16.60 -8.87
N ILE A 101 -17.40 -17.67 -8.10
CA ILE A 101 -16.47 -18.14 -7.05
C ILE A 101 -15.37 -19.07 -7.63
N GLN A 102 -15.27 -19.19 -8.97
CA GLN A 102 -14.42 -20.22 -9.60
C GLN A 102 -12.99 -19.82 -10.00
N GLU A 103 -12.39 -18.76 -9.45
CA GLU A 103 -11.08 -18.27 -9.91
C GLU A 103 -9.91 -18.46 -8.92
N GLU A 104 -9.72 -19.63 -8.31
CA GLU A 104 -8.46 -19.94 -7.60
C GLU A 104 -7.24 -19.95 -8.55
N HIS A 105 -7.46 -20.06 -9.87
CA HIS A 105 -6.40 -20.29 -10.85
C HIS A 105 -5.85 -19.08 -11.64
N ASN A 106 -6.35 -17.85 -11.49
CA ASN A 106 -6.07 -16.83 -12.51
C ASN A 106 -5.30 -15.56 -12.13
N LEU A 107 -4.94 -15.30 -10.86
CA LEU A 107 -4.35 -13.98 -10.52
C LEU A 107 -3.06 -13.64 -11.33
N ASN A 108 -2.23 -14.63 -11.67
CA ASN A 108 -1.04 -14.38 -12.49
C ASN A 108 -1.41 -13.96 -13.93
N ASN A 109 -2.46 -14.53 -14.52
CA ASN A 109 -2.91 -14.10 -15.85
C ASN A 109 -3.84 -12.87 -15.76
N THR A 110 -4.46 -12.60 -14.60
CA THR A 110 -5.12 -11.32 -14.31
C THR A 110 -4.13 -10.16 -14.43
N LEU A 111 -2.88 -10.34 -13.98
CA LEU A 111 -1.80 -9.37 -14.17
C LEU A 111 -1.30 -9.25 -15.63
N GLU A 112 -1.82 -10.07 -16.54
CA GLU A 112 -1.52 -10.04 -17.99
C GLU A 112 -2.69 -9.50 -18.81
N ARG A 113 -3.80 -9.17 -18.16
CA ARG A 113 -4.96 -8.59 -18.82
C ARG A 113 -4.66 -7.15 -19.30
N PRO A 114 -5.08 -6.77 -20.51
CA PRO A 114 -4.87 -5.41 -21.05
C PRO A 114 -5.33 -4.30 -20.10
N GLU A 115 -6.44 -4.52 -19.38
CA GLU A 115 -7.01 -3.62 -18.39
C GLU A 115 -5.99 -3.31 -17.28
N ILE A 116 -5.33 -4.35 -16.75
CA ILE A 116 -4.30 -4.20 -15.72
C ILE A 116 -3.00 -3.62 -16.27
N ILE A 117 -2.62 -4.00 -17.50
CA ILE A 117 -1.43 -3.46 -18.18
C ILE A 117 -1.59 -1.96 -18.46
N SER A 118 -2.81 -1.48 -18.67
CA SER A 118 -3.07 -0.04 -18.85
C SER A 118 -2.97 0.76 -17.54
N ILE A 119 -3.15 0.12 -16.39
CA ILE A 119 -3.12 0.76 -15.06
C ILE A 119 -1.70 0.81 -14.49
N PHE A 120 -0.94 -0.27 -14.62
CA PHE A 120 0.39 -0.38 -14.00
C PHE A 120 1.50 -0.40 -15.04
N ASP A 121 2.59 0.32 -14.73
CA ASP A 121 3.82 0.24 -15.51
C ASP A 121 4.46 -1.16 -15.45
N GLU A 122 5.30 -1.47 -16.46
CA GLU A 122 5.95 -2.77 -16.58
C GLU A 122 6.78 -3.17 -15.34
N ASN A 123 7.43 -2.20 -14.67
CA ASN A 123 8.22 -2.49 -13.47
C ASN A 123 7.32 -2.85 -12.29
N THR A 124 6.21 -2.15 -12.11
CA THR A 124 5.23 -2.43 -11.06
C THR A 124 4.61 -3.82 -11.25
N LEU A 125 4.22 -4.17 -12.48
CA LEU A 125 3.74 -5.51 -12.82
C LEU A 125 4.79 -6.59 -12.60
N PHE A 126 6.03 -6.33 -13.02
CA PHE A 126 7.13 -7.27 -12.81
C PHE A 126 7.43 -7.48 -11.32
N ASN A 127 7.39 -6.42 -10.50
CA ASN A 127 7.59 -6.52 -9.06
C ASN A 127 6.47 -7.31 -8.39
N LEU A 128 5.20 -7.06 -8.74
CA LEU A 128 4.06 -7.84 -8.26
C LEU A 128 4.18 -9.32 -8.64
N LYS A 129 4.50 -9.62 -9.91
CA LYS A 129 4.64 -10.99 -10.40
C LYS A 129 5.78 -11.74 -9.71
N SER A 130 6.96 -11.13 -9.68
CA SER A 130 8.14 -11.74 -9.06
C SER A 130 7.96 -11.94 -7.55
N LEU A 131 7.28 -11.02 -6.87
CA LEU A 131 7.01 -11.12 -5.44
C LEU A 131 5.94 -12.18 -5.13
N LEU A 132 4.75 -12.09 -5.72
CA LEU A 132 3.63 -12.96 -5.34
C LEU A 132 3.75 -14.38 -5.92
N PHE A 133 4.21 -14.50 -7.17
CA PHE A 133 4.29 -15.77 -7.89
C PHE A 133 5.71 -16.27 -8.03
N GLY A 134 6.66 -15.39 -8.38
CA GLY A 134 8.07 -15.78 -8.54
C GLY A 134 8.67 -16.33 -7.25
N SER A 135 8.43 -15.68 -6.12
CA SER A 135 8.85 -16.18 -4.80
C SER A 135 7.87 -17.18 -4.18
N ASN A 136 6.73 -17.39 -4.84
CA ASN A 136 5.62 -18.21 -4.38
C ASN A 136 4.99 -17.71 -3.07
N LEU A 137 5.22 -16.45 -2.67
CA LEU A 137 4.83 -15.93 -1.36
C LEU A 137 3.33 -16.04 -1.08
N LYS A 138 2.49 -15.79 -2.09
CA LYS A 138 1.03 -15.95 -1.97
C LYS A 138 0.66 -17.37 -1.54
N HIS A 139 1.10 -18.38 -2.30
CA HIS A 139 0.74 -19.77 -2.03
C HIS A 139 1.38 -20.28 -0.74
N ARG A 140 2.59 -19.83 -0.43
CA ARG A 140 3.28 -20.20 0.81
C ARG A 140 2.54 -19.65 2.04
N MET A 141 2.11 -18.40 2.01
CA MET A 141 1.30 -17.81 3.08
C MET A 141 -0.01 -18.57 3.24
N ALA A 142 -0.78 -18.75 2.16
CA ALA A 142 -2.10 -19.40 2.20
C ALA A 142 -2.05 -20.85 2.73
N ARG A 143 -0.92 -21.53 2.58
CA ARG A 143 -0.72 -22.92 3.02
C ARG A 143 0.03 -23.05 4.35
N GLY A 144 0.33 -21.94 5.04
CA GLY A 144 1.08 -21.97 6.30
C GLY A 144 2.52 -22.46 6.16
N LEU A 145 3.16 -22.21 5.02
CA LEU A 145 4.52 -22.67 4.70
C LEU A 145 5.62 -21.63 4.98
N ILE A 146 5.26 -20.49 5.59
CA ILE A 146 6.20 -19.46 6.02
C ILE A 146 6.45 -19.68 7.52
N ASN A 147 7.70 -19.89 7.90
CA ASN A 147 8.06 -20.03 9.31
C ASN A 147 8.43 -18.68 9.96
N ASP A 148 8.55 -18.66 11.29
CA ASP A 148 8.84 -17.46 12.08
C ASP A 148 10.08 -16.67 11.60
N SER A 149 11.15 -17.37 11.23
CA SER A 149 12.38 -16.73 10.75
C SER A 149 12.21 -16.08 9.38
N GLU A 150 11.30 -16.60 8.56
CA GLU A 150 11.02 -16.06 7.24
C GLU A 150 10.15 -14.80 7.27
N PHE A 151 9.33 -14.63 8.30
CA PHE A 151 8.64 -13.35 8.53
C PHE A 151 9.61 -12.20 8.83
N SER A 152 10.80 -12.51 9.35
CA SER A 152 11.87 -11.53 9.53
C SER A 152 12.68 -11.24 8.25
N SER A 153 12.31 -11.85 7.11
CA SER A 153 12.96 -11.59 5.84
C SER A 153 12.64 -10.18 5.33
N SER A 154 13.63 -9.52 4.73
CA SER A 154 13.43 -8.25 4.02
C SER A 154 12.48 -8.36 2.82
N LEU A 155 12.11 -9.58 2.42
CA LEU A 155 11.05 -9.77 1.43
C LEU A 155 9.68 -9.32 1.97
N MET A 156 9.42 -9.46 3.27
CA MET A 156 8.14 -9.02 3.88
C MET A 156 8.07 -7.50 3.98
N SER A 157 9.19 -6.84 4.27
CA SER A 157 9.25 -5.38 4.23
C SER A 157 9.14 -4.84 2.81
N TYR A 158 9.67 -5.56 1.81
CA TYR A 158 9.44 -5.23 0.40
C TYR A 158 7.96 -5.36 0.02
N LEU A 159 7.27 -6.43 0.44
CA LEU A 159 5.83 -6.60 0.24
C LEU A 159 5.03 -5.44 0.85
N TRP A 160 5.31 -5.11 2.11
CA TRP A 160 4.69 -3.99 2.80
C TRP A 160 4.88 -2.68 2.03
N TRP A 161 6.12 -2.38 1.63
CA TRP A 161 6.46 -1.17 0.87
C TRP A 161 5.77 -1.11 -0.49
N LEU A 162 5.77 -2.22 -1.24
CA LEU A 162 5.09 -2.30 -2.53
C LEU A 162 3.59 -2.04 -2.35
N THR A 163 2.99 -2.54 -1.28
CA THR A 163 1.56 -2.31 -0.98
C THR A 163 1.28 -0.85 -0.66
N LEU A 164 2.11 -0.21 0.16
CA LEU A 164 2.02 1.22 0.45
C LEU A 164 2.13 2.03 -0.85
N ARG A 165 3.09 1.70 -1.71
CA ARG A 165 3.26 2.34 -3.01
C ARG A 165 2.02 2.19 -3.89
N LEU A 166 1.41 1.01 -3.96
CA LEU A 166 0.18 0.80 -4.75
C LEU A 166 -0.98 1.64 -4.24
N CYS A 167 -1.10 1.81 -2.91
CA CYS A 167 -2.10 2.69 -2.32
C CYS A 167 -1.88 4.14 -2.74
N CYS A 168 -0.63 4.64 -2.67
CA CYS A 168 -0.30 6.01 -3.05
C CYS A 168 -0.43 6.25 -4.56
N LEU A 169 0.11 5.37 -5.42
CA LEU A 169 0.11 5.54 -6.88
C LEU A 169 -1.30 5.76 -7.45
N LEU A 170 -2.29 5.09 -6.87
CA LEU A 170 -3.68 5.16 -7.32
C LEU A 170 -4.53 6.09 -6.44
N SER A 171 -3.91 7.00 -5.69
CA SER A 171 -4.61 8.08 -5.00
C SER A 171 -4.82 9.28 -5.93
N SER A 172 -6.02 9.86 -5.92
CA SER A 172 -6.36 11.08 -6.67
C SER A 172 -5.43 12.25 -6.33
N ASN A 173 -5.12 12.42 -5.04
CA ASN A 173 -4.22 13.47 -4.54
C ASN A 173 -2.80 13.27 -5.08
N TYR A 174 -2.34 12.02 -5.16
CA TYR A 174 -1.01 11.69 -5.67
C TYR A 174 -0.88 11.91 -7.18
N GLN A 175 -1.91 11.57 -7.96
CA GLN A 175 -1.93 11.85 -9.41
C GLN A 175 -1.87 13.36 -9.69
N GLN A 176 -2.64 14.17 -8.95
CA GLN A 176 -2.57 15.63 -9.06
C GLN A 176 -1.20 16.18 -8.66
N LYS A 177 -0.59 15.68 -7.59
CA LYS A 177 0.77 16.07 -7.18
C LYS A 177 1.81 15.69 -8.24
N LEU A 178 1.72 14.51 -8.85
CA LEU A 178 2.59 14.08 -9.95
C LEU A 178 2.47 14.97 -11.20
N GLU A 179 1.24 15.32 -11.58
CA GLU A 179 0.98 16.23 -12.72
C GLU A 179 1.58 17.62 -12.49
N ASN A 180 1.59 18.07 -11.23
CA ASN A 180 2.16 19.35 -10.80
C ASN A 180 3.67 19.29 -10.49
N SER A 181 4.29 18.11 -10.50
CA SER A 181 5.70 17.90 -10.18
C SER A 181 6.63 18.12 -11.40
N ASP A 182 7.89 18.46 -11.14
CA ASP A 182 8.89 18.73 -12.19
C ASP A 182 9.02 17.53 -13.17
N PRO A 183 9.14 17.75 -14.48
CA PRO A 183 9.30 16.68 -15.49
C PRO A 183 10.42 15.67 -15.19
N TRP A 184 11.48 16.08 -14.48
CA TRP A 184 12.54 15.17 -14.03
C TRP A 184 12.10 14.20 -12.94
N VAL A 185 11.15 14.57 -12.08
CA VAL A 185 10.50 13.69 -11.09
C VAL A 185 9.65 12.63 -11.79
N ARG A 186 9.11 12.96 -12.98
CA ARG A 186 8.37 12.01 -13.84
C ARG A 186 9.29 11.06 -14.62
N PHE A 187 10.52 11.48 -14.94
CA PHE A 187 11.44 10.77 -15.83
C PHE A 187 12.53 9.96 -15.11
N ALA A 188 12.99 10.41 -13.95
CA ALA A 188 13.76 9.57 -13.05
C ALA A 188 12.83 8.44 -12.62
N GLY A 189 13.05 7.22 -13.12
CA GLY A 189 12.27 6.03 -12.75
C GLY A 189 12.14 5.93 -11.23
N ILE A 190 11.06 6.54 -10.73
CA ILE A 190 10.53 6.95 -9.42
C ILE A 190 11.41 6.88 -8.15
N PHE A 191 12.68 6.47 -8.19
CA PHE A 191 13.42 6.07 -6.97
C PHE A 191 14.95 6.28 -7.01
N LYS A 192 15.46 7.24 -7.78
CA LYS A 192 16.86 7.65 -7.58
C LYS A 192 16.89 8.92 -6.72
N ASP A 193 17.22 8.69 -5.44
CA ASP A 193 17.19 9.64 -4.33
C ASP A 193 15.72 9.97 -3.95
N ASP A 194 15.27 9.56 -2.76
CA ASP A 194 13.85 9.43 -2.35
C ASP A 194 13.38 10.60 -1.44
N PRO A 195 12.96 11.75 -2.02
CA PRO A 195 12.30 12.86 -1.31
C PRO A 195 10.81 12.59 -1.03
N ILE A 196 10.25 11.51 -1.57
CA ILE A 196 8.83 11.15 -1.44
C ILE A 196 8.52 10.65 -0.03
N PHE A 197 9.49 9.99 0.61
CA PHE A 197 9.36 9.62 2.01
C PHE A 197 9.34 10.83 2.94
N ASP A 198 10.18 11.84 2.69
CA ASP A 198 10.19 13.05 3.50
C ASP A 198 8.87 13.82 3.33
N GLU A 199 8.31 13.88 2.11
CA GLU A 199 6.98 14.46 1.86
C GLU A 199 5.84 13.63 2.47
N PHE A 200 5.85 12.30 2.36
CA PHE A 200 4.89 11.41 3.02
C PHE A 200 4.94 11.56 4.54
N VAL A 201 6.14 11.69 5.10
CA VAL A 201 6.34 12.00 6.51
C VAL A 201 5.83 13.40 6.81
N GLU A 202 6.05 14.41 5.99
CA GLU A 202 5.52 15.76 6.24
C GLU A 202 3.98 15.81 6.17
N ASP A 203 3.37 15.22 5.14
CA ASP A 203 1.91 15.11 4.98
C ASP A 203 1.25 14.40 6.18
N MET A 204 1.84 13.29 6.62
CA MET A 204 1.39 12.57 7.81
C MET A 204 1.59 13.36 9.12
N ALA A 205 2.52 14.32 9.16
CA ALA A 205 2.71 15.22 10.32
C ALA A 205 1.69 16.36 10.28
N ALA A 206 1.43 16.92 9.11
CA ALA A 206 0.44 17.97 8.89
C ALA A 206 -0.96 17.47 9.26
N TYR A 207 -1.35 16.30 8.75
CA TYR A 207 -2.63 15.66 9.06
C TYR A 207 -2.83 15.43 10.56
N ARG A 208 -1.78 15.03 11.29
CA ARG A 208 -1.85 14.89 12.74
C ARG A 208 -1.91 16.23 13.48
N GLY A 209 -1.29 17.27 12.94
CA GLY A 209 -1.44 18.63 13.45
C GLY A 209 -2.90 19.09 13.40
N GLU A 210 -3.58 18.78 12.29
CA GLU A 210 -5.00 19.09 12.08
C GLU A 210 -5.90 18.29 13.04
N ILE A 211 -5.72 16.97 13.14
CA ILE A 211 -6.50 16.15 14.10
C ILE A 211 -6.29 16.59 15.55
N ASN A 212 -5.04 16.87 15.95
CA ASN A 212 -4.78 17.30 17.32
C ASN A 212 -5.42 18.68 17.59
N ALA A 213 -5.43 19.58 16.60
CA ALA A 213 -6.08 20.89 16.73
C ALA A 213 -7.60 20.75 16.90
N GLU A 214 -8.25 19.91 16.08
CA GLU A 214 -9.68 19.61 16.18
C GLU A 214 -10.03 18.99 17.54
N LEU A 215 -9.23 18.03 18.03
CA LEU A 215 -9.43 17.43 19.35
C LEU A 215 -9.27 18.45 20.49
N THR A 216 -8.34 19.39 20.38
CA THR A 216 -8.20 20.46 21.39
C THR A 216 -9.33 21.48 21.36
N GLU A 217 -9.87 21.80 20.18
CA GLU A 217 -11.05 22.69 20.07
C GLU A 217 -12.29 22.02 20.68
N ASP A 218 -12.49 20.72 20.43
CA ASP A 218 -13.60 19.96 21.01
C ASP A 218 -13.50 19.82 22.53
N GLU A 219 -12.29 19.64 23.09
CA GLU A 219 -12.06 19.60 24.55
C GLU A 219 -12.35 20.94 25.22
N VAL A 220 -11.90 22.06 24.62
CA VAL A 220 -12.18 23.41 25.14
C VAL A 220 -13.67 23.72 25.09
N THR A 221 -14.35 23.35 24.00
CA THR A 221 -15.80 23.56 23.87
C THR A 221 -16.60 22.70 24.86
N TYR A 222 -16.13 21.49 25.16
CA TYR A 222 -16.73 20.62 26.17
C TYR A 222 -16.57 21.19 27.58
N GLU A 223 -15.38 21.68 27.95
CA GLU A 223 -15.12 22.27 29.27
C GLU A 223 -15.90 23.58 29.50
N GLU A 224 -16.08 24.41 28.47
CA GLU A 224 -16.92 25.61 28.53
C GLU A 224 -18.41 25.27 28.71
N SER A 225 -18.88 24.19 28.07
CA SER A 225 -20.27 23.72 28.19
C SER A 225 -20.62 23.11 29.55
N GLN A 226 -19.64 22.59 30.30
CA GLN A 226 -19.83 22.08 31.67
C GLN A 226 -19.64 23.14 32.76
N SER A 227 -19.09 24.31 32.39
CA SER A 227 -18.83 25.43 33.30
C SER A 227 -19.94 26.49 33.30
N THR A 228 -21.03 26.27 32.56
CA THR A 228 -22.20 27.17 32.43
C THR A 228 -23.45 26.53 33.02
#